data_AF-A0A6L9S3X2-F1
#
_entry.id   AF-A0A6L9S3X2-F1
#
_cell.length_a   1.000
_cell.length_b   1.000
_cell.length_c   1.000
_cell.angle_alpha   90.00
_cell.angle_beta   90.00
_cell.angle_gamma   90.00
#
_symmetry.space_group_name_H-M   'P 1'
#
loop_
_entity.id
_entity.type
_entity.pdbx_description
1 polymer ?
#
loop_
_entity_poly.entity_id
_entity_poly.type
_entity_poly.pdbx_seq_one_letter_code
_entity_poly.pdbx_strand_id
1 'polypeptide(L)'
;MGDKARATNDHFVPQMYLRRWAVPRSGRGGHQLIAAPADNPRSEFPASTRNIGSEKGFYWGTTPEGVEHHHTEKFLSIIESEATTAFRALLDKDEGSPAADALPRPWPPRPAHRLAMSWWIAAQILRTPRQRERLWNLDGSPLDPPRSIASANHHIRYIAENVAPLAATIYRRAWGVGYSTPCLLTSDAPVQIMNAQDDSDQLRAASYWDIYLPLDPHRYLLIPIQRPQARDLTIDHKIDPNGAPITIPLNETVMETAHRHIFWHPDHDPRPRLDLDQVLAIRQQRPAAGGSQSTFSYATLHPDAGIERRWLHRHVPDHASSEHPGTERTTTDPTATAETMLNRLNTDIQRYRNTGRT
;
A
#
# COMPACT_ATOMS: atom_id res chain seq x y z
N MET A 1 11.65 23.44 29.19
CA MET A 1 11.65 21.96 29.12
C MET A 1 11.14 21.40 27.78
N GLY A 2 10.68 22.24 26.83
CA GLY A 2 10.00 21.79 25.58
C GLY A 2 10.87 21.31 24.41
N ASP A 3 12.17 21.63 24.35
CA ASP A 3 12.99 21.28 23.16
C ASP A 3 13.47 19.82 23.10
N LYS A 4 13.60 19.13 24.25
CA LYS A 4 14.06 17.73 24.28
C LYS A 4 12.97 16.73 23.89
N ALA A 5 11.71 17.09 24.04
CA ALA A 5 10.56 16.23 23.72
C ALA A 5 10.44 15.95 22.21
N ARG A 6 10.73 16.94 21.36
CA ARG A 6 10.64 16.84 19.89
C ARG A 6 11.86 16.20 19.21
N ALA A 7 12.73 15.54 19.98
CA ALA A 7 13.91 14.87 19.46
C ALA A 7 13.64 13.45 18.92
N THR A 8 12.48 12.86 19.22
CA THR A 8 12.13 11.52 18.74
C THR A 8 11.83 11.55 17.25
N ASN A 9 12.36 10.57 16.54
CA ASN A 9 12.12 10.38 15.13
C ASN A 9 11.00 9.35 14.99
N ASP A 10 9.85 9.79 14.54
CA ASP A 10 8.63 8.99 14.53
C ASP A 10 8.46 8.39 13.13
N HIS A 11 8.33 7.06 13.06
CA HIS A 11 8.26 6.33 11.79
C HIS A 11 6.82 6.30 11.27
N PHE A 12 6.55 6.99 10.16
CA PHE A 12 5.29 6.82 9.44
C PHE A 12 5.31 5.61 8.52
N VAL A 13 6.49 5.19 8.03
CA VAL A 13 6.72 3.84 7.46
C VAL A 13 7.61 3.04 8.41
N PRO A 14 7.17 1.89 8.92
CA PRO A 14 7.95 1.13 9.91
C PRO A 14 9.24 0.60 9.31
N GLN A 15 10.31 0.58 10.12
CA GLN A 15 11.58 -0.03 9.72
C GLN A 15 11.43 -1.52 9.40
N MET A 16 10.55 -2.25 10.11
CA MET A 16 10.34 -3.68 9.87
C MET A 16 9.87 -3.95 8.43
N TYR A 17 9.06 -3.04 7.89
CA TYR A 17 8.58 -3.13 6.51
C TYR A 17 9.69 -2.73 5.53
N LEU A 18 10.36 -1.60 5.77
CA LEU A 18 11.44 -1.11 4.88
C LEU A 18 12.63 -2.07 4.78
N ARG A 19 12.90 -2.87 5.82
CA ARG A 19 13.96 -3.90 5.79
C ARG A 19 13.73 -4.96 4.72
N ARG A 20 12.48 -5.19 4.32
CA ARG A 20 12.12 -6.12 3.24
C ARG A 20 12.55 -5.62 1.86
N TRP A 21 12.92 -4.35 1.77
CA TRP A 21 13.38 -3.66 0.57
C TRP A 21 14.86 -3.30 0.65
N ALA A 22 15.59 -3.86 1.61
CA ALA A 22 16.91 -3.36 1.95
C ALA A 22 17.92 -4.50 2.11
N VAL A 23 19.16 -4.24 1.75
CA VAL A 23 20.29 -5.13 2.01
C VAL A 23 20.95 -4.79 3.35
N PRO A 24 21.49 -5.77 4.09
CA PRO A 24 22.34 -5.50 5.24
C PRO A 24 23.58 -4.69 4.83
N ARG A 25 23.89 -3.62 5.57
CA ARG A 25 25.09 -2.81 5.36
C ARG A 25 26.26 -3.39 6.14
N SER A 26 27.42 -3.56 5.51
CA SER A 26 28.66 -3.91 6.20
C SER A 26 29.03 -2.82 7.24
N GLY A 27 29.43 -3.23 8.44
CA GLY A 27 29.85 -2.33 9.52
C GLY A 27 28.79 -2.08 10.61
N ARG A 28 28.55 -0.81 10.98
CA ARG A 28 27.83 -0.32 12.19
C ARG A 28 26.35 -0.76 12.39
N GLY A 29 25.89 -1.83 11.74
CA GLY A 29 24.55 -2.37 11.90
C GLY A 29 23.51 -1.49 11.23
N GLY A 30 22.90 -1.96 10.15
CA GLY A 30 21.86 -1.20 9.46
C GLY A 30 21.45 -1.89 8.18
N HIS A 31 20.29 -1.50 7.67
CA HIS A 31 19.80 -1.92 6.36
C HIS A 31 19.75 -0.70 5.45
N GLN A 32 20.08 -0.90 4.17
CA GLN A 32 20.11 0.14 3.15
C GLN A 32 19.24 -0.27 1.97
N LEU A 33 18.38 0.65 1.52
CA LEU A 33 17.56 0.53 0.31
C LEU A 33 17.90 1.66 -0.65
N ILE A 34 17.34 1.64 -1.85
CA ILE A 34 17.41 2.76 -2.78
C ILE A 34 16.10 3.55 -2.72
N ALA A 35 16.22 4.86 -2.65
CA ALA A 35 15.09 5.79 -2.69
C ALA A 35 15.26 6.77 -3.84
N ALA A 36 14.17 7.32 -4.33
CA ALA A 36 14.17 8.51 -5.18
C ALA A 36 13.04 9.46 -4.78
N PRO A 37 13.20 10.77 -4.98
CA PRO A 37 12.09 11.72 -4.86
C PRO A 37 10.94 11.30 -5.78
N ALA A 38 9.70 11.38 -5.28
CA ALA A 38 8.52 10.96 -6.04
C ALA A 38 8.25 11.85 -7.27
N ASP A 39 8.73 13.10 -7.25
CA ASP A 39 8.68 14.06 -8.35
C ASP A 39 9.89 13.96 -9.31
N ASN A 40 10.94 13.25 -8.90
CA ASN A 40 12.12 13.00 -9.72
C ASN A 40 12.65 11.55 -9.50
N PRO A 41 11.92 10.53 -10.00
CA PRO A 41 12.23 9.11 -9.78
C PRO A 41 13.56 8.66 -10.40
N ARG A 42 14.18 9.52 -11.23
CA ARG A 42 15.50 9.28 -11.84
C ARG A 42 16.66 9.69 -10.92
N SER A 43 16.41 10.56 -9.94
CA SER A 43 17.43 11.04 -8.99
C SER A 43 17.50 10.13 -7.77
N GLU A 44 18.04 8.93 -7.95
CA GLU A 44 18.16 7.96 -6.87
C GLU A 44 19.24 8.31 -5.84
N PHE A 45 19.06 7.82 -4.62
CA PHE A 45 20.06 7.88 -3.57
C PHE A 45 19.94 6.69 -2.63
N PRO A 46 21.05 6.19 -2.07
CA PRO A 46 21.01 5.18 -1.04
C PRO A 46 20.43 5.75 0.27
N ALA A 47 19.49 5.04 0.88
CA ALA A 47 18.82 5.47 2.09
C ALA A 47 18.88 4.41 3.20
N SER A 48 19.07 4.86 4.45
CA SER A 48 18.98 3.97 5.61
C SER A 48 17.51 3.80 6.03
N THR A 49 17.09 2.56 6.27
CA THR A 49 15.75 2.25 6.80
C THR A 49 15.45 2.93 8.14
N ARG A 50 16.49 3.37 8.88
CA ARG A 50 16.33 4.06 10.17
C ARG A 50 15.84 5.50 10.04
N ASN A 51 16.19 6.17 8.93
CA ASN A 51 15.94 7.60 8.75
C ASN A 51 14.91 7.87 7.64
N ILE A 52 14.84 7.01 6.63
CA ILE A 52 13.83 7.14 5.58
C ILE A 52 12.46 6.71 6.14
N GLY A 53 11.39 7.38 5.71
CA GLY A 53 10.04 7.06 6.19
C GLY A 53 9.75 7.53 7.62
N SER A 54 10.46 8.55 8.11
CA SER A 54 10.28 9.09 9.46
C SER A 54 10.35 10.62 9.49
N GLU A 55 9.71 11.22 10.48
CA GLU A 55 9.71 12.66 10.71
C GLU A 55 9.79 12.95 12.21
N LYS A 56 10.56 13.96 12.59
CA LYS A 56 10.72 14.33 14.00
C LYS A 56 9.42 14.90 14.55
N GLY A 57 8.99 14.37 15.69
CA GLY A 57 7.82 14.87 16.38
C GLY A 57 6.49 14.62 15.66
N PHE A 58 6.45 13.69 14.71
CA PHE A 58 5.28 13.51 13.84
C PHE A 58 4.01 13.16 14.63
N TYR A 59 4.10 12.36 15.69
CA TYR A 59 2.95 11.92 16.49
C TYR A 59 2.82 12.62 17.85
N TRP A 60 3.47 13.79 18.01
CA TRP A 60 3.29 14.61 19.21
C TRP A 60 1.99 15.41 19.12
N GLY A 61 1.16 15.28 20.16
CA GLY A 61 -0.08 16.02 20.32
C GLY A 61 -0.14 16.72 21.68
N THR A 62 -1.25 17.38 21.96
CA THR A 62 -1.58 17.93 23.29
C THR A 62 -2.95 17.50 23.76
N THR A 63 -3.09 17.31 25.08
CA THR A 63 -4.39 17.15 25.74
C THR A 63 -5.22 18.45 25.65
N PRO A 64 -6.52 18.42 26.02
CA PRO A 64 -7.33 19.63 26.13
C PRO A 64 -6.75 20.69 27.07
N GLU A 65 -5.98 20.28 28.08
CA GLU A 65 -5.27 21.17 29.02
C GLU A 65 -3.94 21.71 28.46
N GLY A 66 -3.59 21.36 27.21
CA GLY A 66 -2.35 21.80 26.55
C GLY A 66 -1.11 20.98 26.94
N VAL A 67 -1.27 19.83 27.60
CA VAL A 67 -0.14 18.98 27.98
C VAL A 67 0.32 18.15 26.79
N GLU A 68 1.59 18.29 26.38
CA GLU A 68 2.17 17.51 25.28
C GLU A 68 2.20 16.01 25.61
N HIS A 69 1.87 15.16 24.64
CA HIS A 69 1.91 13.70 24.77
C HIS A 69 2.33 12.99 23.48
N HIS A 70 2.78 11.74 23.63
CA HIS A 70 3.25 10.88 22.53
C HIS A 70 2.52 9.51 22.50
N HIS A 71 1.27 9.47 22.98
CA HIS A 71 0.49 8.23 23.09
C HIS A 71 0.26 7.52 21.76
N THR A 72 0.08 8.26 20.66
CA THR A 72 -0.13 7.69 19.33
C THR A 72 1.06 6.88 18.85
N GLU A 73 2.30 7.35 19.09
CA GLU A 73 3.49 6.57 18.76
C GLU A 73 3.56 5.27 19.55
N LYS A 74 3.27 5.33 20.87
CA LYS A 74 3.24 4.13 21.71
C LYS A 74 2.20 3.12 21.21
N PHE A 75 1.02 3.61 20.82
CA PHE A 75 -0.03 2.78 20.26
C PHE A 75 0.37 2.14 18.92
N LEU A 76 0.95 2.93 18.00
CA LEU A 76 1.45 2.43 16.71
C LEU A 76 2.59 1.42 16.89
N SER A 77 3.46 1.62 17.88
CA SER A 77 4.53 0.67 18.23
C SER A 77 4.00 -0.71 18.62
N ILE A 78 2.84 -0.78 19.28
CA ILE A 78 2.19 -2.05 19.62
C ILE A 78 1.69 -2.73 18.34
N ILE A 79 0.98 -2.00 17.47
CA ILE A 79 0.51 -2.51 16.18
C ILE A 79 1.69 -3.04 15.35
N GLU A 80 2.80 -2.30 15.30
CA GLU A 80 3.99 -2.70 14.55
C GLU A 80 4.68 -3.94 15.14
N SER A 81 4.69 -4.09 16.46
CA SER A 81 5.27 -5.27 17.13
C SER A 81 4.50 -6.55 16.78
N GLU A 82 3.17 -6.48 16.83
CA GLU A 82 2.29 -7.60 16.43
C GLU A 82 2.43 -7.89 14.93
N ALA A 83 2.42 -6.84 14.10
CA ALA A 83 2.59 -6.97 12.65
C ALA A 83 3.94 -7.58 12.28
N THR A 84 5.03 -7.20 12.97
CA THR A 84 6.36 -7.77 12.74
C THR A 84 6.35 -9.30 12.89
N THR A 85 5.66 -9.81 13.92
CA THR A 85 5.50 -11.24 14.14
C THR A 85 4.71 -11.89 13.00
N ALA A 86 3.61 -11.27 12.55
CA ALA A 86 2.80 -11.76 11.45
C ALA A 86 3.55 -11.77 10.11
N PHE A 87 4.27 -10.70 9.76
CA PHE A 87 5.07 -10.59 8.55
C PHE A 87 6.15 -11.67 8.52
N ARG A 88 6.90 -11.86 9.62
CA ARG A 88 7.90 -12.94 9.73
C ARG A 88 7.29 -14.32 9.51
N ALA A 89 6.18 -14.58 10.18
CA ALA A 89 5.51 -15.88 10.09
C ALA A 89 4.97 -16.18 8.68
N LEU A 90 4.56 -15.16 7.92
CA LEU A 90 4.04 -15.32 6.57
C LEU A 90 5.12 -15.34 5.49
N LEU A 91 6.18 -14.54 5.64
CA LEU A 91 7.09 -14.24 4.53
C LEU A 91 8.50 -14.83 4.69
N ASP A 92 8.92 -15.09 5.92
CA ASP A 92 10.30 -15.49 6.25
C ASP A 92 10.39 -16.97 6.62
N LYS A 93 9.24 -17.66 6.71
CA LYS A 93 9.21 -19.09 6.97
C LYS A 93 9.85 -19.86 5.81
N ASP A 94 10.55 -20.94 6.14
CA ASP A 94 11.17 -21.91 5.22
C ASP A 94 12.37 -21.39 4.39
N GLU A 95 13.13 -20.41 4.91
CA GLU A 95 14.38 -19.91 4.30
C GLU A 95 15.44 -20.98 3.96
N GLY A 96 15.35 -22.17 4.57
CA GLY A 96 16.33 -23.25 4.40
C GLY A 96 16.18 -24.12 3.16
N SER A 97 15.12 -23.99 2.35
CA SER A 97 14.90 -24.85 1.17
C SER A 97 14.60 -24.05 -0.10
N PRO A 98 15.47 -24.08 -1.13
CA PRO A 98 15.20 -23.46 -2.44
C PRO A 98 13.98 -24.03 -3.18
N ALA A 99 13.54 -25.24 -2.82
CA ALA A 99 12.33 -25.89 -3.33
C ALA A 99 11.06 -25.50 -2.56
N ALA A 100 11.17 -24.66 -1.52
CA ALA A 100 10.01 -24.13 -0.82
C ALA A 100 9.18 -23.22 -1.74
N ASP A 101 7.95 -22.92 -1.32
CA ASP A 101 7.06 -21.99 -2.02
C ASP A 101 7.48 -20.53 -1.70
N ALA A 102 7.50 -19.67 -2.70
CA ALA A 102 7.69 -18.23 -2.56
C ALA A 102 6.46 -17.59 -1.91
N LEU A 103 5.27 -18.13 -2.21
CA LEU A 103 4.02 -17.67 -1.61
C LEU A 103 3.90 -18.19 -0.17
N PRO A 104 3.31 -17.41 0.76
CA PRO A 104 3.16 -17.79 2.16
C PRO A 104 2.46 -19.15 2.35
N ARG A 105 2.97 -19.96 3.30
CA ARG A 105 2.31 -21.19 3.78
C ARG A 105 2.23 -21.21 5.32
N PRO A 106 1.04 -21.46 5.92
CA PRO A 106 -0.25 -21.70 5.26
C PRO A 106 -0.85 -20.43 4.68
N TRP A 107 -1.66 -20.59 3.63
CA TRP A 107 -2.59 -19.58 3.12
C TRP A 107 -3.98 -20.22 3.07
N PRO A 108 -5.02 -19.60 3.67
CA PRO A 108 -5.07 -18.26 4.25
C PRO A 108 -4.22 -18.05 5.51
N PRO A 109 -3.88 -16.79 5.87
CA PRO A 109 -3.21 -16.48 7.12
C PRO A 109 -4.01 -16.98 8.32
N ARG A 110 -3.30 -17.39 9.39
CA ARG A 110 -3.95 -17.68 10.68
C ARG A 110 -4.70 -16.43 11.17
N PRO A 111 -5.85 -16.59 11.88
CA PRO A 111 -6.65 -15.46 12.35
C PRO A 111 -5.86 -14.39 13.10
N ALA A 112 -4.94 -14.79 13.98
CA ALA A 112 -4.10 -13.85 14.73
C ALA A 112 -3.17 -13.03 13.81
N HIS A 113 -2.55 -13.65 12.81
CA HIS A 113 -1.69 -12.95 11.84
C HIS A 113 -2.51 -12.02 10.95
N ARG A 114 -3.69 -12.47 10.50
CA ARG A 114 -4.62 -11.64 9.72
C ARG A 114 -5.06 -10.41 10.50
N LEU A 115 -5.40 -10.57 11.78
CA LEU A 115 -5.79 -9.47 12.67
C LEU A 115 -4.66 -8.46 12.80
N ALA A 116 -3.45 -8.91 13.15
CA ALA A 116 -2.29 -8.05 13.30
C ALA A 116 -1.98 -7.27 12.01
N MET A 117 -1.99 -7.94 10.86
CA MET A 117 -1.78 -7.28 9.56
C MET A 117 -2.92 -6.33 9.20
N SER A 118 -4.17 -6.64 9.53
CA SER A 118 -5.31 -5.76 9.25
C SER A 118 -5.21 -4.43 10.00
N TRP A 119 -4.82 -4.48 11.28
CA TRP A 119 -4.50 -3.29 12.07
C TRP A 119 -3.34 -2.50 11.50
N TRP A 120 -2.30 -3.19 11.05
CA TRP A 120 -1.14 -2.55 10.43
C TRP A 120 -1.49 -1.87 9.11
N ILE A 121 -2.21 -2.54 8.22
CA ILE A 121 -2.68 -2.00 6.94
C ILE A 121 -3.55 -0.77 7.18
N ALA A 122 -4.51 -0.86 8.12
CA ALA A 122 -5.34 0.28 8.50
C ALA A 122 -4.51 1.46 9.01
N ALA A 123 -3.52 1.20 9.87
CA ALA A 123 -2.63 2.24 10.37
C ALA A 123 -1.83 2.89 9.22
N GLN A 124 -1.26 2.11 8.29
CA GLN A 124 -0.53 2.67 7.14
C GLN A 124 -1.43 3.45 6.19
N ILE A 125 -2.69 3.07 6.01
CA ILE A 125 -3.64 3.87 5.23
C ILE A 125 -3.80 5.25 5.85
N LEU A 126 -3.93 5.33 7.18
CA LEU A 126 -4.34 6.56 7.88
C LEU A 126 -3.17 7.48 8.28
N ARG A 127 -1.98 6.95 8.56
CA ARG A 127 -0.94 7.67 9.30
C ARG A 127 0.14 8.34 8.46
N THR A 128 0.04 8.32 7.14
CA THR A 128 1.10 8.81 6.25
C THR A 128 1.11 10.34 6.19
N PRO A 129 2.24 10.98 5.84
CA PRO A 129 2.28 12.42 5.63
C PRO A 129 1.26 12.89 4.58
N ARG A 130 1.01 12.06 3.54
CA ARG A 130 -0.03 12.32 2.53
C ARG A 130 -1.41 12.47 3.14
N GLN A 131 -1.80 11.56 4.05
CA GLN A 131 -3.10 11.63 4.70
C GLN A 131 -3.24 12.83 5.61
N ARG A 132 -2.15 13.17 6.31
CA ARG A 132 -2.09 14.38 7.12
C ARG A 132 -2.35 15.63 6.25
N GLU A 133 -1.67 15.75 5.12
CA GLU A 133 -1.88 16.85 4.17
C GLU A 133 -3.30 16.86 3.58
N ARG A 134 -3.85 15.69 3.26
CA ARG A 134 -5.24 15.56 2.79
C ARG A 134 -6.21 16.15 3.81
N LEU A 135 -6.10 15.79 5.09
CA LEU A 135 -6.98 16.32 6.14
C LEU A 135 -6.88 17.84 6.26
N TRP A 136 -5.67 18.40 6.17
CA TRP A 136 -5.47 19.84 6.21
C TRP A 136 -6.14 20.57 5.03
N ASN A 137 -6.05 20.00 3.84
CA ASN A 137 -6.69 20.55 2.65
C ASN A 137 -8.23 20.51 2.77
N LEU A 138 -8.79 19.46 3.38
CA LEU A 138 -10.23 19.35 3.63
C LEU A 138 -10.74 20.38 4.64
N ASP A 139 -9.92 20.73 5.63
CA ASP A 139 -10.23 21.79 6.62
C ASP A 139 -10.13 23.21 6.03
N GLY A 140 -9.72 23.36 4.76
CA GLY A 140 -9.69 24.66 4.06
C GLY A 140 -8.61 25.63 4.57
N SER A 141 -7.56 25.13 5.24
CA SER A 141 -6.44 25.95 5.74
C SER A 141 -5.49 26.31 4.58
N PRO A 142 -5.48 27.55 4.05
CA PRO A 142 -4.92 27.79 2.71
C PRO A 142 -3.42 28.02 2.65
N LEU A 143 -2.71 28.16 3.78
CA LEU A 143 -1.33 28.67 3.77
C LEU A 143 -0.49 28.01 4.87
N ASP A 144 0.56 27.33 4.42
CA ASP A 144 1.58 26.57 5.16
C ASP A 144 1.08 25.38 6.01
N PRO A 145 1.69 24.18 5.86
CA PRO A 145 1.44 23.09 6.81
C PRO A 145 1.88 23.58 8.18
N PRO A 146 0.97 23.75 9.15
CA PRO A 146 1.41 24.19 10.45
C PRO A 146 2.25 23.04 11.01
N ARG A 147 3.54 23.28 11.26
CA ARG A 147 4.30 22.52 12.27
C ARG A 147 3.76 22.77 13.69
N SER A 148 2.55 23.33 13.80
CA SER A 148 1.88 23.61 15.04
C SER A 148 1.30 22.31 15.60
N ILE A 149 1.33 22.20 16.91
CA ILE A 149 0.80 21.06 17.66
C ILE A 149 -0.69 20.82 17.32
N ALA A 150 -1.47 21.88 17.12
CA ALA A 150 -2.90 21.78 16.80
C ALA A 150 -3.16 20.96 15.52
N SER A 151 -2.29 21.12 14.54
CA SER A 151 -2.33 20.40 13.26
C SER A 151 -2.07 18.90 13.43
N ALA A 152 -1.16 18.54 14.34
CA ALA A 152 -0.89 17.15 14.70
C ALA A 152 -2.06 16.52 15.47
N ASN A 153 -2.75 17.27 16.34
CA ASN A 153 -3.92 16.77 17.09
C ASN A 153 -5.07 16.34 16.18
N HIS A 154 -5.35 17.08 15.10
CA HIS A 154 -6.40 16.70 14.15
C HIS A 154 -6.10 15.33 13.53
N HIS A 155 -4.90 15.13 13.01
CA HIS A 155 -4.48 13.87 12.41
C HIS A 155 -4.41 12.72 13.42
N ILE A 156 -3.91 12.97 14.64
CA ILE A 156 -3.89 11.99 15.73
C ILE A 156 -5.30 11.51 16.07
N ARG A 157 -6.26 12.43 16.22
CA ARG A 157 -7.66 12.11 16.47
C ARG A 157 -8.24 11.29 15.32
N TYR A 158 -7.98 11.71 14.08
CA TYR A 158 -8.43 10.96 12.89
C TYR A 158 -7.93 9.51 12.89
N ILE A 159 -6.65 9.27 13.19
CA ILE A 159 -6.10 7.91 13.31
C ILE A 159 -6.86 7.13 14.40
N ALA A 160 -6.99 7.71 15.60
CA ALA A 160 -7.60 7.03 16.75
C ALA A 160 -9.06 6.63 16.50
N GLU A 161 -9.84 7.48 15.82
CA GLU A 161 -11.25 7.24 15.51
C GLU A 161 -11.43 6.20 14.39
N ASN A 162 -10.51 6.14 13.42
CA ASN A 162 -10.72 5.38 12.17
C ASN A 162 -9.94 4.07 12.08
N VAL A 163 -8.86 3.89 12.85
CA VAL A 163 -7.99 2.71 12.70
C VAL A 163 -8.70 1.39 13.01
N ALA A 164 -9.51 1.33 14.07
CA ALA A 164 -10.23 0.13 14.48
C ALA A 164 -11.33 -0.28 13.48
N PRO A 165 -12.27 0.61 13.08
CA PRO A 165 -13.28 0.24 12.09
C PRO A 165 -12.66 -0.13 10.73
N LEU A 166 -11.60 0.58 10.31
CA LEU A 166 -10.89 0.26 9.08
C LEU A 166 -10.20 -1.11 9.13
N ALA A 167 -9.53 -1.44 10.24
CA ALA A 167 -8.93 -2.76 10.46
C ALA A 167 -9.99 -3.87 10.42
N ALA A 168 -11.17 -3.63 11.01
CA ALA A 168 -12.27 -4.59 10.99
C ALA A 168 -12.82 -4.79 9.56
N THR A 169 -12.91 -3.73 8.75
CA THR A 169 -13.26 -3.83 7.33
C THR A 169 -12.24 -4.65 6.56
N ILE A 170 -10.95 -4.35 6.71
CA ILE A 170 -9.84 -5.05 6.05
C ILE A 170 -9.82 -6.55 6.43
N TYR A 171 -10.05 -6.86 7.71
CA TYR A 171 -10.05 -8.23 8.22
C TYR A 171 -11.14 -9.10 7.58
N ARG A 172 -12.33 -8.55 7.35
CA ARG A 172 -13.48 -9.31 6.84
C ARG A 172 -13.46 -9.54 5.33
N ARG A 173 -12.67 -8.78 4.58
CA ARG A 173 -12.54 -8.93 3.12
C ARG A 173 -11.66 -10.12 2.77
N ALA A 174 -11.87 -10.71 1.60
CA ALA A 174 -10.98 -11.75 1.06
C ALA A 174 -9.59 -11.19 0.76
N TRP A 175 -8.55 -12.01 0.90
CA TRP A 175 -7.15 -11.65 0.68
C TRP A 175 -6.55 -12.51 -0.43
N GLY A 176 -6.06 -11.87 -1.48
CA GLY A 176 -5.28 -12.47 -2.55
C GLY A 176 -3.79 -12.23 -2.33
N VAL A 177 -2.98 -13.28 -2.28
CA VAL A 177 -1.51 -13.13 -2.29
C VAL A 177 -0.97 -13.47 -3.67
N GLY A 178 -0.14 -12.60 -4.20
CA GLY A 178 0.45 -12.76 -5.52
C GLY A 178 1.96 -12.69 -5.53
N TYR A 179 2.51 -13.10 -6.67
CA TYR A 179 3.92 -13.03 -6.99
C TYR A 179 4.09 -12.22 -8.27
N SER A 180 5.20 -11.51 -8.35
CA SER A 180 5.54 -10.64 -9.45
C SER A 180 6.92 -11.01 -9.97
N THR A 181 7.02 -11.36 -11.25
CA THR A 181 8.31 -11.62 -11.90
C THR A 181 9.13 -10.34 -12.04
N PRO A 182 8.59 -9.23 -12.57
CA PRO A 182 9.28 -7.94 -12.45
C PRO A 182 9.26 -7.48 -11.00
N CYS A 183 10.27 -6.71 -10.62
CA CYS A 183 10.39 -6.21 -9.26
C CYS A 183 9.28 -5.18 -8.96
N LEU A 184 8.87 -5.12 -7.70
CA LEU A 184 7.87 -4.18 -7.21
C LEU A 184 8.54 -2.90 -6.67
N LEU A 185 7.76 -1.83 -6.57
CA LEU A 185 8.06 -0.62 -5.83
C LEU A 185 7.28 -0.59 -4.51
N THR A 186 7.79 0.17 -3.54
CA THR A 186 6.97 0.72 -2.45
C THR A 186 7.24 2.22 -2.30
N SER A 187 6.62 2.87 -1.32
CA SER A 187 6.77 4.31 -1.09
C SER A 187 6.56 4.67 0.37
N ASP A 188 6.61 5.98 0.67
CA ASP A 188 6.19 6.53 1.95
C ASP A 188 4.68 6.49 2.21
N ALA A 189 3.89 5.99 1.25
CA ALA A 189 2.50 5.59 1.39
C ALA A 189 2.36 4.10 0.99
N PRO A 190 2.80 3.15 1.84
CA PRO A 190 3.05 1.77 1.44
C PRO A 190 1.78 0.94 1.17
N VAL A 191 0.61 1.43 1.57
CA VAL A 191 -0.69 0.82 1.26
C VAL A 191 -1.48 1.75 0.35
N GLN A 192 -2.00 1.20 -0.74
CA GLN A 192 -2.75 1.94 -1.74
C GLN A 192 -4.21 1.49 -1.74
N ILE A 193 -5.14 2.43 -1.57
CA ILE A 193 -6.55 2.27 -1.94
C ILE A 193 -6.65 2.64 -3.41
N MET A 194 -6.79 1.63 -4.26
CA MET A 194 -6.83 1.82 -5.72
C MET A 194 -7.98 2.76 -6.08
N ASN A 195 -7.74 3.72 -6.99
CA ASN A 195 -8.71 4.72 -7.47
C ASN A 195 -9.23 5.73 -6.42
N ALA A 196 -8.87 5.61 -5.14
CA ALA A 196 -9.45 6.43 -4.07
C ALA A 196 -8.49 6.73 -2.91
N GLN A 197 -7.18 6.74 -3.17
CA GLN A 197 -6.16 7.04 -2.17
C GLN A 197 -6.41 8.37 -1.42
N ASP A 198 -6.99 9.35 -2.11
CA ASP A 198 -7.22 10.70 -1.60
C ASP A 198 -8.69 10.98 -1.25
N ASP A 199 -9.57 9.96 -1.21
CA ASP A 199 -10.98 10.14 -0.87
C ASP A 199 -11.12 10.80 0.52
N SER A 200 -12.13 11.66 0.68
CA SER A 200 -12.42 12.33 1.94
C SER A 200 -12.82 11.33 3.04
N ASP A 201 -13.43 10.20 2.65
CA ASP A 201 -13.83 9.10 3.52
C ASP A 201 -13.03 7.82 3.19
N GLN A 202 -11.88 7.67 3.87
CA GLN A 202 -11.00 6.51 3.70
C GLN A 202 -11.65 5.19 4.12
N LEU A 203 -12.60 5.19 5.06
CA LEU A 203 -13.30 3.97 5.47
C LEU A 203 -14.22 3.48 4.36
N ARG A 204 -14.99 4.40 3.75
CA ARG A 204 -15.83 4.10 2.59
C ARG A 204 -14.97 3.68 1.40
N ALA A 205 -13.89 4.41 1.12
CA ALA A 205 -12.98 4.09 0.04
C ALA A 205 -12.38 2.69 0.19
N ALA A 206 -11.87 2.34 1.37
CA ALA A 206 -11.34 1.01 1.67
C ALA A 206 -12.41 -0.09 1.77
N SER A 207 -13.69 0.25 1.87
CA SER A 207 -14.78 -0.73 1.81
C SER A 207 -15.16 -1.07 0.37
N TYR A 208 -15.00 -0.10 -0.54
CA TYR A 208 -15.42 -0.21 -1.93
C TYR A 208 -14.29 -0.62 -2.87
N TRP A 209 -13.12 -0.02 -2.74
CA TRP A 209 -12.02 -0.21 -3.70
C TRP A 209 -11.06 -1.33 -3.31
N ASP A 210 -10.29 -1.79 -4.29
CA ASP A 210 -9.19 -2.72 -4.07
C ASP A 210 -8.13 -2.06 -3.17
N ILE A 211 -7.54 -2.84 -2.26
CA ILE A 211 -6.38 -2.39 -1.47
C ILE A 211 -5.17 -3.18 -1.93
N TYR A 212 -4.12 -2.48 -2.33
CA TYR A 212 -2.85 -3.05 -2.73
C TYR A 212 -1.79 -2.77 -1.66
N LEU A 213 -0.96 -3.78 -1.41
CA LEU A 213 0.20 -3.69 -0.52
C LEU A 213 1.33 -4.54 -1.12
N PRO A 214 2.41 -3.92 -1.62
CA PRO A 214 3.62 -4.66 -1.93
C PRO A 214 4.24 -5.14 -0.61
N LEU A 215 4.42 -6.46 -0.46
CA LEU A 215 4.95 -7.08 0.75
C LEU A 215 6.48 -7.05 0.71
N ASP A 216 7.04 -7.24 -0.48
CA ASP A 216 8.47 -7.19 -0.78
C ASP A 216 8.70 -7.04 -2.28
N PRO A 217 9.95 -7.11 -2.78
CA PRO A 217 10.26 -6.91 -4.19
C PRO A 217 9.52 -7.84 -5.17
N HIS A 218 8.98 -8.97 -4.72
CA HIS A 218 8.33 -9.94 -5.59
C HIS A 218 6.96 -10.41 -5.12
N ARG A 219 6.55 -10.08 -3.90
CA ARG A 219 5.28 -10.54 -3.34
C ARG A 219 4.41 -9.35 -2.99
N TYR A 220 3.11 -9.52 -3.21
CA TYR A 220 2.14 -8.49 -2.87
C TYR A 220 0.87 -9.12 -2.31
N LEU A 221 0.15 -8.30 -1.54
CA LEU A 221 -1.19 -8.55 -1.06
C LEU A 221 -2.14 -7.66 -1.86
N LEU A 222 -3.24 -8.26 -2.31
CA LEU A 222 -4.37 -7.56 -2.89
C LEU A 222 -5.62 -7.94 -2.09
N ILE A 223 -6.37 -6.95 -1.64
CA ILE A 223 -7.66 -7.13 -0.98
C ILE A 223 -8.72 -6.68 -1.98
N PRO A 224 -9.30 -7.59 -2.78
CA PRO A 224 -10.21 -7.24 -3.85
C PRO A 224 -11.55 -6.73 -3.33
N ILE A 225 -12.21 -5.88 -4.11
CA ILE A 225 -13.62 -5.53 -3.96
C ILE A 225 -14.45 -6.82 -3.97
N GLN A 226 -15.47 -6.89 -3.11
CA GLN A 226 -16.43 -7.98 -3.16
C GLN A 226 -17.23 -7.88 -4.47
N ARG A 227 -16.90 -8.74 -5.44
CA ARG A 227 -17.68 -8.90 -6.67
C ARG A 227 -18.55 -10.14 -6.51
N PRO A 228 -19.89 -10.01 -6.36
CA PRO A 228 -20.78 -11.16 -6.18
C PRO A 228 -20.66 -12.22 -7.28
N GLN A 229 -20.23 -11.81 -8.48
CA GLN A 229 -20.10 -12.67 -9.66
C GLN A 229 -18.76 -13.44 -9.72
N ALA A 230 -17.75 -13.05 -8.93
CA ALA A 230 -16.42 -13.68 -8.94
C ALA A 230 -16.23 -14.51 -7.67
N ARG A 231 -16.86 -15.71 -7.63
CA ARG A 231 -16.88 -16.59 -6.45
C ARG A 231 -15.48 -16.84 -5.86
N ASP A 232 -14.48 -17.07 -6.70
CA ASP A 232 -13.10 -17.37 -6.25
C ASP A 232 -12.43 -16.19 -5.55
N LEU A 233 -12.89 -14.96 -5.82
CA LEU A 233 -12.39 -13.73 -5.17
C LEU A 233 -13.13 -13.40 -3.87
N THR A 234 -14.14 -14.19 -3.49
CA THR A 234 -14.87 -14.02 -2.22
C THR A 234 -14.21 -14.74 -1.04
N ILE A 235 -13.20 -15.58 -1.33
CA ILE A 235 -12.39 -16.27 -0.34
C ILE A 235 -10.93 -15.90 -0.52
N ASP A 236 -10.12 -16.14 0.49
CA ASP A 236 -8.67 -15.95 0.38
C ASP A 236 -8.08 -16.91 -0.65
N HIS A 237 -7.18 -16.42 -1.48
CA HIS A 237 -6.65 -17.16 -2.62
C HIS A 237 -5.22 -16.75 -2.96
N LYS A 238 -4.59 -17.53 -3.85
CA LYS A 238 -3.31 -17.22 -4.47
C LYS A 238 -3.58 -16.67 -5.87
N ILE A 239 -2.92 -15.58 -6.25
CA ILE A 239 -3.09 -14.93 -7.56
C ILE A 239 -2.13 -15.60 -8.56
N ASP A 240 -2.63 -15.92 -9.76
CA ASP A 240 -1.82 -16.48 -10.84
C ASP A 240 -0.99 -15.40 -11.52
N PRO A 241 0.35 -15.47 -11.43
CA PRO A 241 1.24 -14.48 -12.04
C PRO A 241 1.27 -14.57 -13.58
N ASN A 242 0.82 -15.67 -14.18
CA ASN A 242 0.89 -15.88 -15.63
C ASN A 242 -0.29 -15.24 -16.39
N GLY A 243 -1.31 -14.75 -15.68
CA GLY A 243 -2.56 -14.27 -16.29
C GLY A 243 -2.49 -12.87 -16.92
N ALA A 244 -1.59 -11.99 -16.45
CA ALA A 244 -1.38 -10.66 -17.01
C ALA A 244 -0.15 -9.96 -16.37
N PRO A 245 0.56 -9.07 -17.08
CA PRO A 245 1.65 -8.26 -16.52
C PRO A 245 1.10 -7.13 -15.62
N ILE A 246 0.44 -7.48 -14.52
CA ILE A 246 -0.17 -6.51 -13.59
C ILE A 246 0.87 -5.69 -12.80
N THR A 247 2.12 -6.14 -12.78
CA THR A 247 3.21 -5.49 -12.03
C THR A 247 3.46 -4.05 -12.45
N ILE A 248 3.47 -3.79 -13.77
CA ILE A 248 3.71 -2.44 -14.31
C ILE A 248 2.65 -1.46 -13.77
N PRO A 249 1.33 -1.69 -13.97
CA PRO A 249 0.32 -0.78 -13.44
C PRO A 249 0.29 -0.68 -11.91
N LEU A 250 0.70 -1.73 -11.18
CA LEU A 250 0.84 -1.66 -9.72
C LEU A 250 1.99 -0.72 -9.31
N ASN A 251 3.13 -0.78 -10.00
CA ASN A 251 4.27 0.13 -9.76
C ASN A 251 3.94 1.57 -10.15
N GLU A 252 3.23 1.78 -11.26
CA GLU A 252 2.70 3.10 -11.64
C GLU A 252 1.81 3.66 -10.53
N THR A 253 0.92 2.85 -9.96
CA THR A 253 0.05 3.26 -8.85
C THR A 253 0.85 3.68 -7.60
N VAL A 254 1.91 2.95 -7.25
CA VAL A 254 2.81 3.32 -6.14
C VAL A 254 3.46 4.68 -6.40
N MET A 255 3.95 4.92 -7.61
CA MET A 255 4.56 6.19 -7.99
C MET A 255 3.56 7.34 -8.00
N GLU A 256 2.35 7.14 -8.51
CA GLU A 256 1.29 8.14 -8.51
C GLU A 256 0.87 8.55 -7.09
N THR A 257 0.85 7.59 -6.16
CA THR A 257 0.34 7.78 -4.79
C THR A 257 1.42 8.11 -3.76
N ALA A 258 2.70 7.90 -4.08
CA ALA A 258 3.83 8.30 -3.23
C ALA A 258 3.70 9.77 -2.80
N HIS A 259 4.26 10.14 -1.66
CA HIS A 259 4.23 11.51 -1.17
C HIS A 259 5.55 12.22 -1.47
N ARG A 260 6.63 11.86 -0.78
CA ARG A 260 7.99 12.39 -0.96
C ARG A 260 8.88 11.42 -1.69
N HIS A 261 8.76 10.12 -1.44
CA HIS A 261 9.74 9.15 -1.94
C HIS A 261 9.11 7.82 -2.38
N ILE A 262 9.72 7.25 -3.42
CA ILE A 262 9.57 5.84 -3.79
C ILE A 262 10.81 5.05 -3.34
N PHE A 263 10.63 3.76 -3.07
CA PHE A 263 11.67 2.87 -2.54
C PHE A 263 11.72 1.56 -3.34
N TRP A 264 12.92 1.02 -3.52
CA TRP A 264 13.13 -0.32 -4.05
C TRP A 264 14.38 -0.95 -3.45
N HIS A 265 14.49 -2.27 -3.66
CA HIS A 265 15.64 -3.02 -3.21
C HIS A 265 16.84 -2.81 -4.16
N PRO A 266 18.07 -2.64 -3.64
CA PRO A 266 19.25 -2.31 -4.46
C PRO A 266 19.49 -3.26 -5.64
N ASP A 267 19.16 -4.54 -5.49
CA ASP A 267 19.34 -5.55 -6.53
C ASP A 267 18.12 -5.70 -7.46
N HIS A 268 17.09 -4.86 -7.30
CA HIS A 268 15.75 -5.06 -7.86
C HIS A 268 15.16 -3.74 -8.39
N ASP A 269 15.84 -3.05 -9.32
CA ASP A 269 15.33 -1.81 -9.91
C ASP A 269 14.17 -2.08 -10.88
N PRO A 270 12.94 -1.63 -10.58
CA PRO A 270 11.79 -1.87 -11.43
C PRO A 270 11.57 -0.77 -12.48
N ARG A 271 12.25 0.38 -12.36
CA ARG A 271 11.99 1.57 -13.18
C ARG A 271 12.28 1.41 -14.68
N PRO A 272 13.26 0.60 -15.14
CA PRO A 272 13.49 0.40 -16.56
C PRO A 272 12.27 -0.12 -17.35
N ARG A 273 11.25 -0.66 -16.65
CA ARG A 273 10.01 -1.17 -17.25
C ARG A 273 8.84 -0.19 -17.19
N LEU A 274 9.06 1.01 -16.66
CA LEU A 274 8.02 2.02 -16.46
C LEU A 274 8.22 3.17 -17.44
N ASP A 275 7.11 3.72 -17.96
CA ASP A 275 7.11 5.02 -18.61
C ASP A 275 7.09 6.12 -17.53
N LEU A 276 8.27 6.49 -17.05
CA LEU A 276 8.41 7.46 -15.96
C LEU A 276 7.83 8.83 -16.33
N ASP A 277 7.88 9.24 -17.60
CA ASP A 277 7.38 10.55 -18.02
C ASP A 277 5.85 10.58 -18.04
N GLN A 278 5.22 9.50 -18.51
CA GLN A 278 3.77 9.34 -18.43
C GLN A 278 3.30 9.35 -16.96
N VAL A 279 3.94 8.56 -16.09
CA VAL A 279 3.56 8.48 -14.68
C VAL A 279 3.69 9.83 -13.96
N LEU A 280 4.76 10.58 -14.25
CA LEU A 280 4.95 11.92 -13.70
C LEU A 280 3.87 12.91 -14.20
N ALA A 281 3.51 12.84 -15.48
CA ALA A 281 2.44 13.68 -16.04
C ALA A 281 1.09 13.40 -15.36
N ILE A 282 0.73 12.12 -15.18
CA ILE A 282 -0.50 11.72 -14.47
C ILE A 282 -0.48 12.19 -13.02
N ARG A 283 0.65 12.00 -12.32
CA ARG A 283 0.83 12.44 -10.94
C ARG A 283 0.61 13.94 -10.79
N GLN A 284 1.15 14.76 -11.69
CA GLN A 284 0.97 16.22 -11.67
C GLN A 284 -0.50 16.63 -11.89
N GLN A 285 -1.24 15.88 -12.70
CA GLN A 285 -2.65 16.14 -12.99
C GLN A 285 -3.61 15.62 -11.91
N ARG A 286 -3.15 14.70 -11.05
CA ARG A 286 -3.96 14.02 -10.03
C ARG A 286 -4.79 14.95 -9.13
N PRO A 287 -4.28 16.07 -8.60
CA PRO A 287 -5.08 16.97 -7.77
C PRO A 287 -6.33 17.52 -8.48
N ALA A 288 -6.27 17.68 -9.81
CA ALA A 288 -7.38 18.18 -10.62
C ALA A 288 -8.25 17.05 -11.20
N ALA A 289 -7.65 15.91 -11.56
CA ALA A 289 -8.30 14.84 -12.34
C ALA A 289 -8.55 13.52 -11.56
N GLY A 290 -8.16 13.42 -10.29
CA GLY A 290 -8.35 12.21 -9.48
C GLY A 290 -7.33 11.08 -9.72
N GLY A 291 -6.41 11.24 -10.68
CA GLY A 291 -5.36 10.28 -11.03
C GLY A 291 -5.87 9.10 -11.86
N SER A 292 -5.04 8.06 -12.02
CA SER A 292 -5.44 6.88 -12.80
C SER A 292 -6.60 6.12 -12.15
N GLN A 293 -7.57 5.73 -12.99
CA GLN A 293 -8.60 4.77 -12.64
C GLN A 293 -8.29 3.43 -13.29
N SER A 294 -8.15 2.39 -12.49
CA SER A 294 -7.77 1.05 -12.92
C SER A 294 -8.74 0.00 -12.38
N THR A 295 -9.01 -1.01 -13.20
CA THR A 295 -9.69 -2.22 -12.76
C THR A 295 -8.76 -3.40 -13.00
N PHE A 296 -8.58 -4.23 -11.97
CA PHE A 296 -7.75 -5.43 -12.08
C PHE A 296 -8.64 -6.65 -12.33
N SER A 297 -8.16 -7.48 -13.25
CA SER A 297 -8.64 -8.83 -13.51
C SER A 297 -7.43 -9.75 -13.44
N TYR A 298 -7.56 -10.87 -12.74
CA TYR A 298 -6.51 -11.86 -12.59
C TYR A 298 -7.15 -13.23 -12.34
N ALA A 299 -6.42 -14.28 -12.69
CA ALA A 299 -6.78 -15.66 -12.38
C ALA A 299 -6.26 -16.05 -10.98
N THR A 300 -6.80 -17.13 -10.42
CA THR A 300 -6.35 -17.71 -9.16
C THR A 300 -5.54 -18.98 -9.42
N LEU A 301 -4.50 -19.20 -8.62
CA LEU A 301 -3.76 -20.45 -8.62
C LEU A 301 -4.56 -21.54 -7.92
N HIS A 302 -4.40 -22.78 -8.37
CA HIS A 302 -4.86 -23.94 -7.61
C HIS A 302 -4.25 -23.92 -6.20
N PRO A 303 -4.97 -24.32 -5.13
CA PRO A 303 -4.43 -24.27 -3.76
C PRO A 303 -3.07 -24.96 -3.57
N ASP A 304 -2.85 -26.07 -4.28
CA ASP A 304 -1.61 -26.85 -4.26
C ASP A 304 -0.50 -26.30 -5.16
N ALA A 305 -0.84 -25.39 -6.07
CA ALA A 305 0.16 -24.72 -6.89
C ALA A 305 0.98 -23.75 -6.03
N GLY A 306 2.24 -23.60 -6.40
CA GLY A 306 3.20 -22.75 -5.73
C GLY A 306 4.21 -22.20 -6.72
N ILE A 307 5.04 -21.29 -6.23
CA ILE A 307 6.10 -20.66 -7.01
C ILE A 307 7.40 -21.01 -6.32
N GLU A 308 8.40 -21.48 -7.05
CA GLU A 308 9.66 -21.89 -6.40
C GLU A 308 10.34 -20.68 -5.74
N ARG A 309 10.72 -20.83 -4.47
CA ARG A 309 11.31 -19.77 -3.64
C ARG A 309 12.57 -19.17 -4.25
N ARG A 310 13.34 -19.94 -5.04
CA ARG A 310 14.53 -19.45 -5.75
C ARG A 310 14.28 -18.18 -6.56
N TRP A 311 13.05 -17.96 -7.03
CA TRP A 311 12.68 -16.78 -7.80
C TRP A 311 12.67 -15.48 -6.99
N LEU A 312 12.64 -15.54 -5.65
CA LEU A 312 12.83 -14.36 -4.78
C LEU A 312 14.25 -13.79 -4.84
N HIS A 313 15.24 -14.57 -5.31
CA HIS A 313 16.65 -14.18 -5.31
C HIS A 313 17.30 -14.28 -6.70
N ARG A 314 16.72 -15.08 -7.61
CA ARG A 314 17.19 -15.22 -8.98
C ARG A 314 16.29 -14.42 -9.90
N HIS A 315 16.81 -13.33 -10.42
CA HIS A 315 16.21 -12.66 -11.57
C HIS A 315 16.52 -13.50 -12.79
N VAL A 316 15.47 -13.92 -13.51
CA VAL A 316 15.66 -14.26 -14.92
C VAL A 316 16.06 -12.94 -15.59
N PRO A 317 17.25 -12.82 -16.20
CA PRO A 317 17.55 -11.67 -17.03
C PRO A 317 16.43 -11.56 -18.07
N ASP A 318 15.93 -10.35 -18.33
CA ASP A 318 14.97 -10.15 -19.43
C ASP A 318 15.61 -10.74 -20.69
N HIS A 319 15.10 -11.87 -21.18
CA HIS A 319 15.31 -12.22 -22.57
C HIS A 319 14.64 -11.08 -23.35
N ALA A 320 15.46 -10.25 -23.98
CA ALA A 320 15.00 -9.15 -24.79
C ALA A 320 13.88 -9.63 -25.72
N SER A 321 12.73 -8.96 -25.61
CA SER A 321 11.70 -8.87 -26.65
C SER A 321 11.26 -10.19 -27.29
N SER A 322 10.35 -10.92 -26.63
CA SER A 322 9.19 -11.38 -27.40
C SER A 322 8.21 -10.22 -27.41
N GLU A 323 7.95 -9.65 -28.58
CA GLU A 323 6.94 -8.61 -28.83
C GLU A 323 5.71 -8.84 -27.94
N HIS A 324 5.49 -7.93 -26.97
CA HIS A 324 4.25 -7.96 -26.22
C HIS A 324 3.11 -7.60 -27.18
N PRO A 325 2.05 -8.42 -27.30
CA PRO A 325 0.84 -7.94 -27.95
C PRO A 325 0.39 -6.70 -27.19
N GLY A 326 0.28 -5.58 -27.89
CA GLY A 326 -0.05 -4.29 -27.31
C GLY A 326 -1.20 -4.45 -26.33
N THR A 327 -0.97 -4.05 -25.08
CA THR A 327 -2.06 -3.86 -24.14
C THR A 327 -2.91 -2.75 -24.74
N GLU A 328 -4.06 -3.09 -25.34
CA GLU A 328 -5.07 -2.10 -25.68
C GLU A 328 -5.55 -1.47 -24.36
N ARG A 329 -4.87 -0.42 -23.92
CA ARG A 329 -5.45 0.57 -23.02
C ARG A 329 -6.47 1.32 -23.87
N THR A 330 -7.72 0.87 -23.82
CA THR A 330 -8.84 1.70 -24.24
C THR A 330 -8.80 2.95 -23.37
N THR A 331 -8.49 4.09 -23.98
CA THR A 331 -8.75 5.42 -23.41
C THR A 331 -10.27 5.61 -23.41
N THR A 332 -10.98 4.85 -22.58
CA THR A 332 -12.38 5.14 -22.32
C THR A 332 -12.44 6.42 -21.52
N ASP A 333 -13.17 7.39 -22.06
CA ASP A 333 -13.52 8.63 -21.37
C ASP A 333 -13.93 8.28 -19.92
N PRO A 334 -13.19 8.75 -18.91
CA PRO A 334 -13.48 8.44 -17.51
C PRO A 334 -14.90 8.87 -17.12
N THR A 335 -15.46 9.86 -17.80
CA THR A 335 -16.86 10.30 -17.64
C THR A 335 -17.83 9.22 -18.13
N ALA A 336 -17.60 8.66 -19.32
CA ALA A 336 -18.43 7.57 -19.86
C ALA A 336 -18.31 6.28 -19.04
N THR A 337 -17.13 6.01 -18.48
CA THR A 337 -16.90 4.86 -17.60
C THR A 337 -17.63 5.04 -16.26
N ALA A 338 -17.51 6.23 -15.64
CA ALA A 338 -18.20 6.58 -14.42
C ALA A 338 -19.73 6.58 -14.59
N GLU A 339 -20.25 7.12 -15.70
CA GLU A 339 -21.68 7.08 -16.03
C GLU A 339 -22.18 5.65 -16.23
N THR A 340 -21.41 4.81 -16.91
CA THR A 340 -21.75 3.39 -17.09
C THR A 340 -21.79 2.64 -15.75
N MET A 341 -20.84 2.93 -14.86
CA MET A 341 -20.80 2.35 -13.51
C MET A 341 -21.96 2.86 -12.64
N LEU A 342 -22.28 4.16 -12.67
CA LEU A 342 -23.43 4.74 -11.96
C LEU A 342 -24.76 4.17 -12.47
N ASN A 343 -24.91 4.02 -13.78
CA ASN A 343 -26.11 3.46 -14.40
C ASN A 343 -26.30 1.99 -14.03
N ARG A 344 -25.22 1.21 -13.97
CA ARG A 344 -25.26 -0.18 -13.47
C ARG A 344 -25.64 -0.23 -11.99
N LEU A 345 -25.03 0.61 -11.15
CA LEU A 345 -25.34 0.68 -9.72
C LEU A 345 -26.82 1.05 -9.48
N ASN A 346 -27.34 2.04 -10.18
CA ASN A 346 -28.75 2.43 -10.11
C ASN A 346 -29.68 1.29 -10.56
N THR A 347 -29.31 0.56 -11.61
CA THR A 347 -30.08 -0.60 -12.09
C THR A 347 -30.14 -1.71 -11.04
N ASP A 348 -29.03 -2.00 -10.37
CA ASP A 348 -28.96 -3.04 -9.34
C ASP A 348 -29.71 -2.64 -8.07
N ILE A 349 -29.67 -1.36 -7.67
CA ILE A 349 -30.49 -0.83 -6.57
C ILE A 349 -31.98 -0.98 -6.87
N GLN A 350 -32.41 -0.70 -8.10
CA GLN A 350 -33.81 -0.85 -8.50
C GLN A 350 -34.25 -2.33 -8.53
N ARG A 351 -33.39 -3.24 -9.01
CA ARG A 351 -33.66 -4.69 -8.95
C ARG A 351 -33.83 -5.17 -7.51
N TYR A 352 -32.94 -4.75 -6.61
CA TYR A 352 -33.01 -5.12 -5.19
C TYR A 352 -34.32 -4.64 -4.53
N ARG A 353 -34.77 -3.42 -4.84
CA ARG A 353 -36.05 -2.87 -4.35
C ARG A 353 -37.27 -3.65 -4.86
N ASN A 354 -37.19 -4.21 -6.06
CA ASN A 354 -38.29 -4.98 -6.66
C ASN A 354 -38.34 -6.42 -6.16
N THR A 355 -37.21 -7.02 -5.77
CA THR A 355 -37.17 -8.38 -5.21
C THR A 355 -37.55 -8.44 -3.71
N GLY A 356 -37.57 -7.31 -3.01
CA GLY A 356 -37.98 -7.23 -1.59
C GLY A 356 -39.47 -7.02 -1.35
N ARG A 357 -40.33 -7.18 -2.37
CA ARG A 357 -41.78 -6.90 -2.31
C ARG A 357 -42.69 -8.10 -2.60
N THR A 358 -42.14 -9.32 -2.64
CA THR A 358 -42.92 -10.57 -2.77
C THR A 358 -42.95 -11.34 -1.47
#